data_AF-J9RZS1-F1
#
_entry.id   AF-J9RZS1-F1
#
_cell.length_a   1.000
_cell.length_b   1.000
_cell.length_c   1.000
_cell.angle_alpha   90.00
_cell.angle_beta   90.00
_cell.angle_gamma   90.00
#
_symmetry.space_group_name_H-M   'P 1'
#
loop_
_entity.id
_entity.type
_entity.pdbx_description
1 polymer ?
#
loop_
_entity_poly.entity_id
_entity_poly.type
_entity_poly.pdbx_seq_one_letter_code
_entity_poly.pdbx_strand_id
1 'polypeptide(L)'
;MIVMRSAWRTLDTATLRAVVVMSLSVLVIGTSYGVAAHGAGLALWQIVLVATVVLAGSSEFVFVGILAAGGVPILAALAGLLVNTRNFGYGLAVGKHLRGTPEILLGAHLINDETAALATAESDPRRARAAFLLCGLGVLVAWPAGAALGATLGGVVADPGKLGLDAAFPALLAALAIPALRDGATWAAVTVGAAVAVASTPFLPAGLPIIGALGGFAALETVRRSREASLRAPETACTGTDAAEEGASARDMLGHNNVRSRR
;
A
#
# COMPACT_ATOMS: atom_id res chain seq x y z
N MET A 1 -3.43 -33.25 8.75
CA MET A 1 -3.15 -32.71 10.11
C MET A 1 -1.70 -32.89 10.60
N ILE A 2 -0.91 -33.85 10.08
CA ILE A 2 0.46 -34.13 10.55
C ILE A 2 1.51 -33.09 10.04
N VAL A 3 1.28 -32.44 8.91
CA VAL A 3 2.25 -31.50 8.30
C VAL A 3 2.28 -30.12 9.00
N MET A 4 1.19 -29.70 9.66
CA MET A 4 1.14 -28.41 10.37
C MET A 4 2.13 -28.35 11.53
N ARG A 5 2.43 -29.46 12.21
CA ARG A 5 3.36 -29.47 13.37
C ARG A 5 4.83 -29.28 12.97
N SER A 6 5.18 -29.45 11.70
CA SER A 6 6.57 -29.33 11.21
C SER A 6 6.98 -27.87 10.95
N ALA A 7 6.05 -27.03 10.45
CA ALA A 7 6.34 -25.63 10.11
C ALA A 7 6.71 -24.76 11.34
N TRP A 8 6.20 -25.11 12.52
CA TRP A 8 6.52 -24.41 13.77
C TRP A 8 7.90 -24.78 14.34
N ARG A 9 8.46 -25.94 13.96
CA ARG A 9 9.82 -26.36 14.37
C ARG A 9 10.93 -25.70 13.55
N THR A 10 10.59 -25.07 12.43
CA THR A 10 11.53 -24.39 11.52
C THR A 10 11.61 -22.88 11.73
N LEU A 11 10.82 -22.32 12.66
CA LEU A 11 10.88 -20.90 12.98
C LEU A 11 12.11 -20.63 13.85
N ASP A 12 12.99 -19.77 13.37
CA ASP A 12 14.16 -19.36 14.12
C ASP A 12 13.77 -18.38 15.24
N THR A 13 14.57 -18.33 16.29
CA THR A 13 14.37 -17.41 17.43
C THR A 13 14.36 -15.95 16.95
N ALA A 14 15.10 -15.65 15.87
CA ALA A 14 15.10 -14.35 15.21
C ALA A 14 13.72 -13.96 14.65
N THR A 15 13.04 -14.87 13.95
CA THR A 15 11.70 -14.65 13.38
C THR A 15 10.67 -14.46 14.49
N LEU A 16 10.75 -15.25 15.55
CA LEU A 16 9.89 -15.09 16.74
C LEU A 16 10.08 -13.72 17.39
N ARG A 17 11.34 -13.29 17.59
CA ARG A 17 11.64 -11.97 18.14
C ARG A 17 11.10 -10.86 17.25
N ALA A 18 11.24 -10.98 15.93
CA ALA A 18 10.70 -10.02 14.98
C ALA A 18 9.17 -9.90 15.09
N VAL A 19 8.45 -11.02 15.15
CA VAL A 19 6.99 -11.01 15.32
C VAL A 19 6.58 -10.35 16.63
N VAL A 20 7.27 -10.63 17.74
CA VAL A 20 6.95 -10.02 19.04
C VAL A 20 7.17 -8.50 18.98
N VAL A 21 8.30 -8.05 18.43
CA VAL A 21 8.59 -6.61 18.30
C VAL A 21 7.59 -5.90 17.37
N MET A 22 7.21 -6.53 16.26
CA MET A 22 6.17 -6.02 15.37
C MET A 22 4.82 -5.94 16.10
N SER A 23 4.42 -7.01 16.79
CA SER A 23 3.14 -7.05 17.51
C SER A 23 3.07 -5.99 18.61
N LEU A 24 4.17 -5.76 19.35
CA LEU A 24 4.25 -4.68 20.34
C LEU A 24 4.13 -3.30 19.69
N SER A 25 4.82 -3.08 18.57
CA SER A 25 4.70 -1.83 17.80
C SER A 25 3.26 -1.60 17.33
N VAL A 26 2.61 -2.63 16.78
CA VAL A 26 1.23 -2.62 16.31
C VAL A 26 0.25 -2.33 17.47
N LEU A 27 0.50 -2.87 18.67
CA LEU A 27 -0.30 -2.57 19.85
C LEU A 27 -0.22 -1.08 20.25
N VAL A 28 0.99 -0.49 20.20
CA VAL A 28 1.19 0.94 20.52
C VAL A 28 0.51 1.83 19.47
N ILE A 29 0.66 1.49 18.19
CA ILE A 29 -0.02 2.22 17.10
C ILE A 29 -1.54 2.06 17.22
N GLY A 30 -2.03 0.86 17.52
CA GLY A 30 -3.43 0.57 17.78
C GLY A 30 -3.99 1.38 18.95
N THR A 31 -3.19 1.61 19.99
CA THR A 31 -3.55 2.48 21.11
C THR A 31 -3.77 3.92 20.65
N SER A 32 -2.90 4.43 19.77
CA SER A 32 -3.07 5.76 19.17
C SER A 32 -4.34 5.83 18.30
N TYR A 33 -4.63 4.77 17.55
CA TYR A 33 -5.88 4.63 16.79
C TYR A 33 -7.11 4.66 17.70
N GLY A 34 -7.10 3.91 18.80
CA GLY A 34 -8.22 3.85 19.74
C GLY A 34 -8.56 5.19 20.36
N VAL A 35 -7.53 5.96 20.77
CA VAL A 35 -7.70 7.34 21.28
C VAL A 35 -8.33 8.23 20.21
N ALA A 36 -7.80 8.17 18.99
CA ALA A 36 -8.31 8.97 17.87
C ALA A 36 -9.76 8.63 17.51
N ALA A 37 -10.09 7.34 17.43
CA ALA A 37 -11.42 6.86 17.09
C ALA A 37 -12.44 7.24 18.18
N HIS A 38 -12.03 7.19 19.46
CA HIS A 38 -12.86 7.69 20.55
C HIS A 38 -13.09 9.21 20.44
N GLY A 39 -12.05 9.98 20.15
CA GLY A 39 -12.16 11.43 19.90
C GLY A 39 -13.06 11.79 18.72
N ALA A 40 -13.14 10.92 17.71
CA ALA A 40 -14.08 11.06 16.58
C ALA A 40 -15.53 10.67 16.92
N GLY A 41 -15.82 10.29 18.17
CA GLY A 41 -17.17 9.98 18.66
C GLY A 41 -17.60 8.53 18.48
N LEU A 42 -16.70 7.61 18.12
CA LEU A 42 -17.05 6.18 18.03
C LEU A 42 -17.17 5.55 19.42
N ALA A 43 -18.18 4.69 19.58
CA ALA A 43 -18.32 3.86 20.77
C ALA A 43 -17.26 2.76 20.80
N LEU A 44 -16.85 2.32 22.00
CA LEU A 44 -15.82 1.29 22.20
C LEU A 44 -16.06 0.03 21.35
N TRP A 45 -17.30 -0.45 21.30
CA TRP A 45 -17.65 -1.64 20.51
C TRP A 45 -17.48 -1.42 19.01
N GLN A 46 -17.72 -0.20 18.50
CA GLN A 46 -17.50 0.14 17.09
C GLN A 46 -16.01 0.14 16.76
N ILE A 47 -15.19 0.74 17.65
CA ILE A 47 -13.73 0.81 17.49
C ILE A 47 -13.15 -0.61 17.42
N VAL A 48 -13.50 -1.47 18.37
CA VAL A 48 -13.01 -2.86 18.42
C VAL A 48 -13.53 -3.67 17.23
N LEU A 49 -14.79 -3.49 16.83
CA LEU A 49 -15.37 -4.18 15.67
C LEU A 49 -14.64 -3.81 14.38
N VAL A 50 -14.43 -2.51 14.13
CA VAL A 50 -13.72 -2.02 12.93
C VAL A 50 -12.29 -2.53 12.94
N ALA A 51 -11.57 -2.38 14.06
CA ALA A 51 -10.19 -2.87 14.19
C ALA A 51 -10.05 -4.38 13.96
N THR A 52 -11.07 -5.16 14.34
CA THR A 52 -11.05 -6.62 14.15
C THR A 52 -11.41 -7.02 12.72
N VAL A 53 -12.40 -6.36 12.10
CA VAL A 53 -12.93 -6.76 10.78
C VAL A 53 -12.06 -6.23 9.65
N VAL A 54 -11.57 -5.00 9.77
CA VAL A 54 -10.81 -4.32 8.70
C VAL A 54 -9.33 -4.69 8.78
N LEU A 55 -8.78 -4.76 9.99
CA LEU A 55 -7.39 -5.12 10.28
C LEU A 55 -6.38 -4.37 9.39
N ALA A 56 -6.63 -3.09 9.14
CA ALA A 56 -5.82 -2.27 8.25
C ALA A 56 -5.67 -0.84 8.78
N GLY A 57 -4.65 -0.63 9.61
CA GLY A 57 -4.50 0.58 10.39
C GLY A 57 -4.51 1.87 9.56
N SER A 58 -3.81 1.93 8.43
CA SER A 58 -3.83 3.14 7.59
C SER A 58 -5.23 3.49 7.05
N SER A 59 -6.00 2.48 6.64
CA SER A 59 -7.36 2.63 6.13
C SER A 59 -8.30 3.09 7.25
N GLU A 60 -8.14 2.54 8.45
CA GLU A 60 -8.92 2.89 9.63
C GLU A 60 -8.60 4.31 10.15
N PHE A 61 -7.33 4.73 10.11
CA PHE A 61 -6.94 6.11 10.42
C PHE A 61 -7.53 7.12 9.44
N VAL A 62 -7.55 6.81 8.13
CA VAL A 62 -8.22 7.66 7.13
C VAL A 62 -9.73 7.75 7.41
N PHE A 63 -10.36 6.61 7.72
CA PHE A 63 -11.77 6.55 8.07
C PHE A 63 -12.09 7.44 9.29
N VAL A 64 -11.36 7.26 10.39
CA VAL A 64 -11.53 8.05 11.62
C VAL A 64 -11.25 9.53 11.37
N GLY A 65 -10.24 9.86 10.56
CA GLY A 65 -9.92 11.25 10.26
C GLY A 65 -10.99 11.99 9.51
N ILE A 66 -11.65 11.32 8.55
CA ILE A 66 -12.78 11.90 7.83
C ILE A 66 -13.98 12.09 8.75
N LEU A 67 -14.24 11.12 9.64
CA LEU A 67 -15.31 11.25 10.64
C LEU A 67 -15.07 12.39 11.63
N ALA A 68 -13.84 12.51 12.15
CA ALA A 68 -13.44 13.59 13.04
C ALA A 68 -13.60 14.99 12.39
N ALA A 69 -13.41 15.08 11.07
CA ALA A 69 -13.64 16.30 10.29
C ALA A 69 -15.13 16.56 9.96
N GLY A 70 -16.06 15.79 10.51
CA GLY A 70 -17.50 15.90 10.22
C GLY A 70 -17.91 15.34 8.86
N GLY A 71 -17.07 14.49 8.26
CA GLY A 71 -17.35 13.86 6.97
C GLY A 71 -18.38 12.73 7.04
N VAL A 72 -18.91 12.39 5.87
CA VAL A 72 -19.95 11.36 5.76
C VAL A 72 -19.33 9.96 5.93
N PRO A 73 -19.87 9.08 6.80
CA PRO A 73 -19.28 7.77 7.07
C PRO A 73 -19.05 6.89 5.84
N ILE A 74 -19.94 6.95 4.85
CA ILE A 74 -19.78 6.17 3.62
C ILE A 74 -18.58 6.64 2.79
N LEU A 75 -18.34 7.96 2.72
CA LEU A 75 -17.18 8.51 2.02
C LEU A 75 -15.88 8.21 2.77
N ALA A 76 -15.92 8.24 4.10
CA ALA A 76 -14.83 7.79 4.94
C ALA A 76 -14.46 6.32 4.66
N ALA A 77 -15.46 5.45 4.58
CA ALA A 77 -15.27 4.03 4.30
C ALA A 77 -14.72 3.79 2.89
N LEU A 78 -15.22 4.51 1.89
CA LEU A 78 -14.71 4.42 0.52
C LEU A 78 -13.25 4.91 0.40
N ALA A 79 -12.90 6.01 1.09
CA ALA A 79 -11.53 6.50 1.14
C ALA A 79 -10.60 5.50 1.83
N GLY A 80 -11.02 4.94 2.97
CA GLY A 80 -10.30 3.86 3.65
C GLY A 80 -10.14 2.63 2.76
N LEU A 81 -11.20 2.19 2.08
CA LEU A 81 -11.16 1.06 1.15
C LEU A 81 -10.18 1.30 0.00
N LEU A 82 -10.14 2.52 -0.54
CA LEU A 82 -9.20 2.90 -1.59
C LEU A 82 -7.75 2.81 -1.11
N VAL A 83 -7.45 3.26 0.11
CA VAL A 83 -6.13 3.07 0.74
C VAL A 83 -5.83 1.59 0.95
N ASN A 84 -6.85 0.79 1.29
CA ASN A 84 -6.71 -0.63 1.54
C ASN A 84 -6.36 -1.46 0.29
N THR A 85 -6.55 -0.90 -0.92
CA THR A 85 -6.20 -1.58 -2.18
C THR A 85 -4.74 -2.02 -2.25
N ARG A 86 -3.84 -1.39 -1.49
CA ARG A 86 -2.43 -1.82 -1.36
C ARG A 86 -2.27 -3.28 -0.95
N ASN A 87 -3.21 -3.80 -0.15
CA ASN A 87 -3.20 -5.18 0.33
C ASN A 87 -3.36 -6.19 -0.81
N PHE A 88 -3.94 -5.78 -1.95
CA PHE A 88 -3.97 -6.60 -3.16
C PHE A 88 -2.55 -6.90 -3.67
N GLY A 89 -1.67 -5.90 -3.69
CA GLY A 89 -0.28 -6.08 -4.09
C GLY A 89 0.48 -7.01 -3.15
N TYR A 90 0.26 -6.88 -1.84
CA TYR A 90 0.80 -7.81 -0.84
C TYR A 90 0.27 -9.23 -1.05
N GLY A 91 -1.03 -9.37 -1.33
CA GLY A 91 -1.65 -10.65 -1.64
C GLY A 91 -1.05 -11.35 -2.86
N LEU A 92 -0.71 -10.60 -3.92
CA LEU A 92 -0.02 -11.16 -5.09
C LEU A 92 1.40 -11.64 -4.75
N ALA A 93 2.12 -10.93 -3.88
CA ALA A 93 3.48 -11.29 -3.48
C ALA A 93 3.52 -12.53 -2.56
N VAL A 94 2.57 -12.62 -1.62
CA VAL A 94 2.57 -13.63 -0.56
C VAL A 94 1.69 -14.84 -0.90
N GLY A 95 0.65 -14.66 -1.71
CA GLY A 95 -0.38 -15.67 -1.99
C GLY A 95 0.18 -16.99 -2.53
N LYS A 96 1.31 -16.97 -3.23
CA LYS A 96 2.04 -18.15 -3.72
C LYS A 96 2.48 -19.12 -2.60
N HIS A 97 2.57 -18.66 -1.36
CA HIS A 97 3.00 -19.46 -0.21
C HIS A 97 1.83 -20.11 0.55
N LEU A 98 0.60 -19.66 0.32
CA LEU A 98 -0.61 -20.16 1.01
C LEU A 98 -1.21 -21.36 0.26
N ARG A 99 -1.82 -22.31 0.98
CA ARG A 99 -2.30 -23.56 0.41
C ARG A 99 -3.76 -23.84 0.74
N GLY A 100 -4.58 -23.97 -0.31
CA GLY A 100 -5.99 -24.33 -0.20
C GLY A 100 -6.89 -23.16 0.17
N THR A 101 -8.17 -23.28 -0.17
CA THR A 101 -9.18 -22.23 -0.01
C THR A 101 -9.29 -21.64 1.40
N PRO A 102 -9.38 -22.43 2.50
CA PRO A 102 -9.56 -21.84 3.83
C PRO A 102 -8.34 -21.03 4.30
N GLU A 103 -7.13 -21.45 3.91
CA GLU A 103 -5.93 -20.69 4.25
C GLU A 103 -5.81 -19.41 3.43
N ILE A 104 -6.21 -19.44 2.16
CA ILE A 104 -6.23 -18.24 1.31
C ILE A 104 -7.23 -17.22 1.86
N LEU A 105 -8.41 -17.66 2.30
CA LEU A 105 -9.41 -16.77 2.90
C LEU A 105 -8.92 -16.16 4.22
N LEU A 106 -8.31 -16.96 5.09
CA LEU A 106 -7.68 -16.45 6.30
C LEU A 106 -6.55 -15.48 5.97
N GLY A 107 -5.71 -15.82 5.00
CA GLY A 107 -4.62 -14.99 4.55
C GLY A 107 -5.09 -13.66 3.96
N ALA A 108 -6.22 -13.64 3.25
CA ALA A 108 -6.81 -12.41 2.73
C ALA A 108 -7.29 -11.46 3.84
N HIS A 109 -7.63 -11.98 5.02
CA HIS A 109 -7.96 -11.16 6.18
C HIS A 109 -6.71 -10.72 6.94
N LEU A 110 -5.70 -11.58 7.05
CA LEU A 110 -4.46 -11.30 7.80
C LEU A 110 -3.43 -10.47 7.03
N ILE A 111 -3.61 -10.28 5.72
CA ILE A 111 -2.64 -9.58 4.87
C ILE A 111 -2.53 -8.10 5.22
N ASN A 112 -1.32 -7.65 5.50
CA ASN A 112 -0.93 -6.27 5.77
C ASN A 112 0.57 -6.10 5.48
N ASP A 113 1.11 -4.91 5.68
CA ASP A 113 2.51 -4.60 5.41
C ASP A 113 3.48 -5.38 6.30
N GLU A 114 3.15 -5.62 7.57
CA GLU A 114 3.99 -6.38 8.52
C GLU A 114 4.09 -7.85 8.12
N THR A 115 2.95 -8.49 7.86
CA THR A 115 2.88 -9.89 7.42
C THR A 115 3.53 -10.07 6.05
N ALA A 116 3.35 -9.12 5.14
CA ALA A 116 3.97 -9.17 3.82
C ALA A 116 5.49 -8.98 3.88
N ALA A 117 5.97 -8.02 4.66
CA ALA A 117 7.39 -7.78 4.86
C ALA A 117 8.08 -9.02 5.44
N LEU A 118 7.49 -9.64 6.47
CA LEU A 118 8.10 -10.81 7.10
C LEU A 118 8.05 -12.05 6.19
N ALA A 119 6.95 -12.25 5.46
CA ALA A 119 6.82 -13.38 4.54
C ALA A 119 7.76 -13.27 3.33
N THR A 120 7.98 -12.06 2.80
CA THR A 120 8.84 -11.84 1.63
C THR A 120 10.33 -11.80 1.96
N ALA A 121 10.69 -11.57 3.23
CA ALA A 121 12.07 -11.67 3.70
C ALA A 121 12.59 -13.12 3.81
N GLU A 122 11.69 -14.10 3.82
CA GLU A 122 12.03 -15.52 3.94
C GLU A 122 12.21 -16.17 2.56
N SER A 123 13.34 -16.86 2.36
CA SER A 123 13.66 -17.55 1.10
C SER A 123 13.02 -18.93 0.98
N ASP A 124 12.77 -19.61 2.11
CA ASP A 124 12.06 -20.90 2.15
C ASP A 124 10.54 -20.67 2.18
N PRO A 125 9.78 -21.18 1.18
CA PRO A 125 8.32 -21.07 1.14
C PRO A 125 7.61 -21.56 2.40
N ARG A 126 8.15 -22.58 3.10
CA ARG A 126 7.53 -23.11 4.32
C ARG A 126 7.69 -22.16 5.50
N ARG A 127 8.86 -21.54 5.62
CA ARG A 127 9.15 -20.52 6.64
C ARG A 127 8.40 -19.22 6.36
N ALA A 128 8.34 -18.79 5.10
CA ALA A 128 7.53 -17.64 4.68
C ALA A 128 6.06 -17.77 5.09
N ARG A 129 5.46 -18.94 4.83
CA ARG A 129 4.08 -19.26 5.26
C ARG A 129 3.92 -19.24 6.78
N ALA A 130 4.86 -19.84 7.51
CA ALA A 130 4.79 -19.87 8.98
C ALA A 130 4.94 -18.47 9.59
N ALA A 131 5.88 -17.68 9.10
CA ALA A 131 6.12 -16.31 9.52
C ALA A 131 4.91 -15.42 9.21
N PHE A 132 4.32 -15.55 8.02
CA PHE A 132 3.09 -14.85 7.63
C PHE A 132 1.95 -15.12 8.62
N LEU A 133 1.64 -16.39 8.87
CA LEU A 133 0.52 -16.77 9.74
C LEU A 133 0.76 -16.34 11.19
N LEU A 134 2.00 -16.51 11.69
CA LEU A 134 2.34 -16.14 13.05
C LEU A 134 2.29 -14.62 13.26
N CYS A 135 2.84 -13.85 12.32
CA CYS A 135 2.74 -12.39 12.35
C CYS A 135 1.29 -11.93 12.24
N GLY A 136 0.50 -12.54 11.36
CA GLY A 136 -0.90 -12.20 11.16
C GLY A 136 -1.73 -12.43 12.42
N LEU A 137 -1.52 -13.55 13.10
CA LEU A 137 -2.16 -13.82 14.40
C LEU A 137 -1.71 -12.82 15.47
N GLY A 138 -0.42 -12.44 15.48
CA GLY A 138 0.09 -11.39 16.35
C GLY A 138 -0.63 -10.06 16.15
N VAL A 139 -0.78 -9.63 14.90
CA VAL A 139 -1.50 -8.40 14.53
C VAL A 139 -2.98 -8.50 14.87
N LEU A 140 -3.63 -9.64 14.57
CA LEU A 140 -5.05 -9.89 14.86
C LEU A 140 -5.40 -9.73 16.35
N VAL A 141 -4.44 -10.01 17.24
CA VAL A 141 -4.60 -9.80 18.69
C VAL A 141 -4.15 -8.40 19.10
N ALA A 142 -2.95 -8.00 18.69
CA ALA A 142 -2.32 -6.77 19.12
C ALA A 142 -3.07 -5.51 18.68
N TRP A 143 -3.59 -5.49 17.45
CA TRP A 143 -4.26 -4.32 16.89
C TRP A 143 -5.59 -4.02 17.59
N PRO A 144 -6.56 -4.96 17.68
CA PRO A 144 -7.80 -4.70 18.43
C PRO A 144 -7.58 -4.48 19.92
N ALA A 145 -6.59 -5.17 20.53
CA ALA A 145 -6.25 -4.95 21.93
C ALA A 145 -5.71 -3.52 22.15
N GLY A 146 -4.79 -3.06 21.30
CA GLY A 146 -4.33 -1.68 21.28
C GLY A 146 -5.49 -0.71 21.11
N ALA A 147 -6.36 -0.93 20.12
CA ALA A 147 -7.53 -0.09 19.88
C ALA A 147 -8.46 0.01 21.10
N ALA A 148 -8.71 -1.10 21.79
CA ALA A 148 -9.49 -1.12 23.02
C ALA A 148 -8.79 -0.33 24.16
N LEU A 149 -7.49 -0.57 24.36
CA LEU A 149 -6.68 0.17 25.34
C LEU A 149 -6.72 1.68 25.06
N GLY A 150 -6.50 2.07 23.80
CA GLY A 150 -6.56 3.46 23.37
C GLY A 150 -7.92 4.12 23.62
N ALA A 151 -9.00 3.43 23.24
CA ALA A 151 -10.35 3.95 23.42
C ALA A 151 -10.72 4.11 24.91
N THR A 152 -10.31 3.18 25.76
CA THR A 152 -10.51 3.30 27.22
C THR A 152 -9.68 4.43 27.83
N LEU A 153 -8.44 4.62 27.39
CA LEU A 153 -7.60 5.76 27.79
C LEU A 153 -8.19 7.09 27.33
N GLY A 154 -8.70 7.15 26.09
CA GLY A 154 -9.37 8.33 25.54
C GLY A 154 -10.57 8.78 26.37
N GLY A 155 -11.35 7.83 26.90
CA GLY A 155 -12.50 8.13 27.77
C GLY A 155 -12.16 8.65 29.16
N VAL A 156 -10.89 8.51 29.60
CA VAL A 156 -10.40 9.04 30.89
C VAL A 156 -9.88 10.48 30.75
N VAL A 157 -9.54 10.91 29.53
CA VAL A 157 -9.03 12.27 29.29
C VAL A 157 -10.21 13.25 29.23
N ALA A 158 -10.32 14.10 30.26
CA ALA A 158 -11.35 15.13 30.32
C ALA A 158 -11.09 16.23 29.28
N ASP A 159 -12.04 16.38 28.35
CA ASP A 159 -12.21 17.50 27.40
C ASP A 159 -11.09 17.63 26.33
N PRO A 160 -11.05 16.75 25.31
CA PRO A 160 -10.00 16.69 24.29
C PRO A 160 -9.78 18.02 23.52
N GLY A 161 -10.86 18.77 23.26
CA GLY A 161 -10.79 20.02 22.49
C GLY A 161 -9.98 21.12 23.19
N LYS A 162 -9.96 21.15 24.54
CA LYS A 162 -9.16 22.13 25.31
C LYS A 162 -7.66 21.85 25.29
N LEU A 163 -7.27 20.63 24.95
CA LEU A 163 -5.87 20.20 24.88
C LEU A 163 -5.29 20.34 23.46
N GLY A 164 -6.07 20.85 22.50
CA GLY A 164 -5.65 20.97 21.10
C GLY A 164 -5.60 19.62 20.36
N LEU A 165 -6.33 18.60 20.83
CA LEU A 165 -6.38 17.30 20.14
C LEU A 165 -6.92 17.40 18.71
N ASP A 166 -7.71 18.43 18.41
CA ASP A 166 -8.25 18.74 17.08
C ASP A 166 -7.12 18.93 16.04
N ALA A 167 -5.98 19.47 16.47
CA ALA A 167 -4.77 19.59 15.64
C ALA A 167 -3.82 18.39 15.81
N ALA A 168 -3.89 17.68 16.94
CA ALA A 168 -3.04 16.52 17.21
C ALA A 168 -3.30 15.37 16.24
N PHE A 169 -4.56 15.15 15.84
CA PHE A 169 -4.89 14.06 14.91
C PHE A 169 -4.30 14.28 13.50
N PRO A 170 -4.50 15.42 12.81
CA PRO A 170 -3.81 15.72 11.57
C PRO A 170 -2.28 15.74 11.71
N ALA A 171 -1.75 16.25 12.82
CA ALA A 171 -0.30 16.27 13.08
C ALA A 171 0.28 14.86 13.24
N LEU A 172 -0.44 13.95 13.90
CA LEU A 172 -0.06 12.53 14.02
C LEU A 172 0.00 11.86 12.65
N LEU A 173 -1.02 12.08 11.81
CA LEU A 173 -1.03 11.56 10.44
C LEU A 173 0.13 12.13 9.61
N ALA A 174 0.41 13.43 9.73
CA ALA A 174 1.54 14.06 9.07
C ALA A 174 2.88 13.48 9.55
N ALA A 175 3.07 13.32 10.87
CA ALA A 175 4.26 12.72 11.45
C ALA A 175 4.48 11.26 11.01
N LEU A 176 3.40 10.50 10.79
CA LEU A 176 3.46 9.16 10.19
C LEU A 176 3.77 9.17 8.70
N ALA A 177 3.28 10.17 7.95
CA ALA A 177 3.45 10.25 6.50
C ALA A 177 4.83 10.78 6.08
N ILE A 178 5.37 11.77 6.80
CA ILE A 178 6.64 12.44 6.44
C ILE A 178 7.81 11.45 6.25
N PRO A 179 8.06 10.47 7.14
CA PRO A 179 9.15 9.50 6.98
C PRO A 179 9.03 8.59 5.74
N ALA A 180 7.83 8.48 5.17
CA ALA A 180 7.58 7.70 3.96
C ALA A 180 7.99 8.46 2.67
N LEU A 181 8.26 9.77 2.74
CA LEU A 181 8.61 10.61 1.60
C LEU A 181 10.11 10.49 1.25
N ARG A 182 10.48 9.39 0.59
CA ARG A 182 11.88 9.03 0.35
C ARG A 182 12.49 9.55 -0.96
N ASP A 183 11.67 9.88 -1.95
CA ASP A 183 12.11 10.21 -3.29
C ASP A 183 11.29 11.34 -3.92
N GLY A 184 11.87 12.00 -4.92
CA GLY A 184 11.26 13.17 -5.57
C GLY A 184 9.93 12.88 -6.24
N ALA A 185 9.70 11.64 -6.72
CA ALA A 185 8.42 11.26 -7.33
C ALA A 185 7.32 11.14 -6.26
N THR A 186 7.61 10.52 -5.11
CA THR A 186 6.68 10.48 -3.96
C THR A 186 6.38 11.89 -3.43
N TRP A 187 7.38 12.76 -3.36
CA TRP A 187 7.16 14.17 -3.00
C TRP A 187 6.24 14.89 -3.99
N ALA A 188 6.47 14.74 -5.31
CA ALA A 188 5.61 15.32 -6.33
C ALA A 188 4.17 14.79 -6.27
N ALA A 189 4.02 13.49 -6.02
CA ALA A 189 2.72 12.86 -5.83
C ALA A 189 1.95 13.46 -4.64
N VAL A 190 2.64 13.58 -3.50
CA VAL A 190 2.06 14.13 -2.27
C VAL A 190 1.72 15.61 -2.42
N THR A 191 2.56 16.41 -3.05
CA THR A 191 2.28 17.84 -3.27
C THR A 191 1.10 18.06 -4.22
N VAL A 192 1.02 17.29 -5.31
CA VAL A 192 -0.13 17.36 -6.23
C VAL A 192 -1.40 16.91 -5.54
N GLY A 193 -1.37 15.77 -4.84
CA GLY A 193 -2.53 15.27 -4.10
C GLY A 193 -2.99 16.26 -3.02
N ALA A 194 -2.05 16.82 -2.25
CA ALA A 194 -2.35 17.84 -1.24
C ALA A 194 -2.93 19.12 -1.87
N ALA A 195 -2.38 19.60 -2.98
CA ALA A 195 -2.90 20.76 -3.69
C ALA A 195 -4.34 20.53 -4.17
N VAL A 196 -4.62 19.36 -4.76
CA VAL A 196 -5.97 18.98 -5.18
C VAL A 196 -6.93 18.90 -3.99
N ALA A 197 -6.51 18.26 -2.88
CA ALA A 197 -7.33 18.16 -1.68
C ALA A 197 -7.65 19.55 -1.10
N VAL A 198 -6.65 20.40 -0.93
CA VAL A 198 -6.82 21.75 -0.37
C VAL A 198 -7.67 22.63 -1.29
N ALA A 199 -7.40 22.61 -2.59
CA ALA A 199 -8.16 23.41 -3.56
C ALA A 199 -9.64 22.97 -3.65
N SER A 200 -9.93 21.69 -3.42
CA SER A 200 -11.29 21.15 -3.47
C SER A 200 -12.04 21.19 -2.13
N THR A 201 -11.34 21.40 -1.01
CA THR A 201 -11.92 21.48 0.34
C THR A 201 -13.06 22.50 0.48
N PRO A 202 -13.00 23.74 -0.06
CA PRO A 202 -14.11 24.68 0.07
C PRO A 202 -15.34 24.31 -0.77
N PHE A 203 -15.22 23.39 -1.73
CA PHE A 203 -16.27 23.07 -2.69
C PHE A 203 -16.92 21.70 -2.46
N LEU A 204 -16.25 20.80 -1.73
CA LEU A 204 -16.66 19.41 -1.59
C LEU A 204 -16.88 19.00 -0.12
N PRO A 205 -17.88 18.14 0.16
CA PRO A 205 -18.04 17.51 1.46
C PRO A 205 -16.79 16.75 1.93
N ALA A 206 -16.56 16.72 3.24
CA ALA A 206 -15.43 16.00 3.83
C ALA A 206 -15.41 14.51 3.42
N GLY A 207 -14.25 14.06 2.94
CA GLY A 207 -14.01 12.73 2.35
C GLY A 207 -13.82 12.75 0.83
N LEU A 208 -14.56 13.59 0.10
CA LEU A 208 -14.42 13.71 -1.37
C LEU A 208 -13.07 14.31 -1.81
N PRO A 209 -12.51 15.34 -1.15
CA PRO A 209 -11.17 15.84 -1.45
C PRO A 209 -10.09 14.75 -1.39
N ILE A 210 -10.22 13.78 -0.48
CA ILE A 210 -9.25 12.68 -0.32
C ILE A 210 -9.36 11.69 -1.49
N ILE A 211 -10.59 11.32 -1.87
CA ILE A 211 -10.84 10.48 -3.05
C ILE A 211 -10.34 11.18 -4.31
N GLY A 212 -10.59 12.49 -4.43
CA GLY A 212 -10.12 13.33 -5.54
C GLY A 212 -8.60 13.43 -5.62
N ALA A 213 -7.91 13.58 -4.48
CA ALA A 213 -6.46 13.60 -4.42
C ALA A 213 -5.84 12.28 -4.90
N LEU A 214 -6.42 11.14 -4.49
CA LEU A 214 -5.98 9.81 -4.93
C LEU A 214 -6.27 9.58 -6.42
N GLY A 215 -7.42 10.04 -6.92
CA GLY A 215 -7.75 10.00 -8.36
C GLY A 215 -6.82 10.89 -9.20
N GLY A 216 -6.50 12.10 -8.70
CA GLY A 216 -5.55 13.01 -9.32
C GLY A 216 -4.15 12.44 -9.40
N PHE A 217 -3.69 11.76 -8.34
CA PHE A 217 -2.43 11.02 -8.36
C PHE A 217 -2.43 9.88 -9.40
N ALA A 218 -3.48 9.06 -9.45
CA ALA A 218 -3.59 7.96 -10.42
C ALA A 218 -3.57 8.47 -11.87
N ALA A 219 -4.23 9.60 -12.14
CA ALA A 219 -4.18 10.28 -13.43
C ALA A 219 -2.77 10.82 -13.76
N LEU A 220 -2.09 11.42 -12.79
CA LEU A 220 -0.73 11.92 -12.95
C LEU A 220 0.26 10.79 -13.28
N GLU A 221 0.16 9.65 -12.59
CA GLU A 221 1.01 8.48 -12.84
C GLU A 221 0.72 7.80 -14.18
N THR A 222 -0.54 7.71 -14.59
CA THR A 222 -0.87 7.19 -15.94
C THR A 222 -0.31 8.09 -17.03
N VAL A 223 -0.37 9.41 -16.87
CA VAL A 223 0.28 10.36 -17.78
C VAL A 223 1.81 10.22 -17.74
N ARG A 224 2.42 10.05 -16.56
CA ARG A 224 3.88 9.89 -16.43
C ARG A 224 4.36 8.61 -17.11
N ARG A 225 3.71 7.47 -16.84
CA ARG A 225 4.01 6.19 -17.49
C ARG A 225 3.84 6.24 -19.01
N SER A 226 2.83 6.96 -19.48
CA SER A 226 2.60 7.14 -20.92
C SER A 226 3.73 7.96 -21.56
N ARG A 227 4.22 9.01 -20.89
CA ARG A 227 5.39 9.79 -21.35
C ARG A 227 6.68 8.97 -21.31
N GLU A 228 6.91 8.19 -20.26
CA GLU A 228 8.10 7.31 -20.17
C GLU A 228 8.07 6.22 -21.25
N ALA A 229 6.90 5.66 -21.57
CA ALA A 229 6.75 4.71 -22.67
C ALA A 229 7.00 5.36 -24.05
N SER A 230 6.55 6.60 -24.26
CA SER A 230 6.85 7.36 -25.48
C SER A 230 8.32 7.75 -25.59
N LEU A 231 9.00 8.05 -24.48
CA LEU A 231 10.43 8.40 -24.45
C LEU A 231 11.35 7.18 -24.62
N ARG A 232 10.89 5.97 -24.25
CA ARG A 232 11.58 4.70 -24.54
C ARG A 232 11.36 4.20 -25.98
N ALA A 233 10.47 4.86 -26.74
CA ALA A 233 10.27 4.59 -28.14
C ALA A 233 11.06 5.61 -28.99
N PRO A 234 12.38 5.44 -29.13
CA PRO A 234 12.96 5.60 -30.47
C PRO A 234 14.23 4.77 -30.73
N GLU A 235 14.19 3.78 -31.65
CA GLU A 235 15.32 3.48 -32.58
C GLU A 235 15.06 2.40 -33.64
N THR A 236 13.91 1.70 -33.69
CA THR A 236 13.69 0.67 -34.74
C THR A 236 13.25 1.23 -36.10
N ALA A 237 13.12 2.54 -36.26
CA ALA A 237 12.63 3.16 -37.50
C ALA A 237 13.72 3.75 -38.42
N CYS A 238 14.95 3.99 -37.94
CA CYS A 238 16.00 4.61 -38.76
C CYS A 238 16.98 3.62 -39.41
N THR A 239 16.96 2.33 -39.08
CA THR A 239 17.83 1.32 -39.71
C THR A 239 17.24 0.63 -40.94
N GLY A 240 16.08 1.09 -41.43
CA GLY A 240 15.38 0.49 -42.57
C GLY A 240 15.64 1.13 -43.93
N THR A 241 16.25 2.32 -43.98
CA THR A 241 16.42 3.07 -45.24
C THR A 241 17.82 2.95 -45.83
N ASP A 242 18.88 2.87 -45.02
CA ASP A 242 20.26 2.78 -45.53
C ASP A 242 20.59 1.42 -46.15
N ALA A 243 19.96 0.33 -45.69
CA ALA A 243 20.18 -1.01 -46.27
C ALA A 243 19.53 -1.21 -47.65
N ALA A 244 18.56 -0.36 -48.02
CA ALA A 244 17.88 -0.44 -49.31
C ALA A 244 18.66 0.28 -50.44
N GLU A 245 19.41 1.34 -50.11
CA GLU A 245 20.23 2.05 -51.11
C GLU A 245 21.57 1.33 -51.41
N GLU A 246 22.20 0.71 -50.41
CA GLU A 246 23.45 -0.04 -50.61
C GLU A 246 23.24 -1.32 -51.45
N GLY A 247 22.10 -1.98 -51.31
CA GLY A 247 21.74 -3.17 -52.09
C GLY A 247 21.34 -2.88 -53.55
N ALA A 248 20.91 -1.66 -53.86
CA ALA A 248 20.59 -1.22 -55.22
C ALA A 248 21.86 -0.83 -56.00
N SER A 249 22.81 -0.14 -55.35
CA SER A 249 24.08 0.27 -55.99
C SER A 249 24.99 -0.94 -56.32
N ALA A 250 25.05 -1.95 -55.46
CA ALA A 250 25.86 -3.15 -55.70
C ALA A 250 25.31 -4.06 -56.83
N ARG A 251 23.99 -4.06 -57.06
CA ARG A 251 23.36 -4.84 -58.13
C ARG A 251 23.58 -4.24 -59.52
N ASP A 252 23.69 -2.92 -59.62
CA ASP A 252 23.88 -2.23 -60.91
C ASP A 252 25.34 -2.35 -61.41
N MET A 253 26.32 -2.48 -60.50
CA MET A 253 27.72 -2.71 -60.89
C MET A 253 28.03 -4.15 -61.36
N LEU A 254 27.26 -5.15 -60.92
CA LEU A 254 27.48 -6.55 -61.30
C LEU A 254 26.79 -6.95 -62.62
N GLY A 255 25.87 -6.13 -63.12
CA GLY A 255 25.13 -6.39 -64.37
C GLY A 255 25.89 -6.09 -65.67
N HIS A 256 26.97 -5.31 -65.63
CA HIS A 256 27.64 -4.81 -66.85
C HIS A 256 28.91 -5.56 -67.29
N ASN A 257 29.40 -6.53 -66.53
CA ASN A 257 30.76 -7.08 -66.75
C ASN A 257 30.83 -8.52 -67.29
N ASN A 258 29.73 -9.09 -67.83
CA ASN A 258 29.73 -10.48 -68.32
C ASN A 258 29.30 -10.65 -69.78
N VAL A 259 29.72 -9.74 -70.67
CA VAL A 259 29.68 -9.93 -72.12
C VAL A 259 30.97 -9.43 -72.75
N ARG A 260 32.11 -10.09 -72.50
CA ARG A 260 33.31 -10.02 -73.36
C ARG A 260 34.42 -10.99 -72.90
N SER A 261 34.30 -12.27 -73.26
CA SER A 261 35.44 -13.11 -73.71
C SER A 261 34.98 -14.54 -74.05
N ARG A 262 34.27 -14.68 -75.17
CA ARG A 262 34.26 -15.92 -75.96
C ARG A 262 34.36 -15.54 -77.42
N ARG A 263 35.59 -15.40 -77.91
CA ARG A 263 36.10 -15.73 -79.25
C ARG A 263 37.50 -15.17 -79.42
#